data_AF-A0A9W8RQS5-F1
#
_entry.id   AF-A0A9W8RQS5-F1
#
_cell.length_a   1.000
_cell.length_b   1.000
_cell.length_c   1.000
_cell.angle_alpha   90.00
_cell.angle_beta   90.00
_cell.angle_gamma   90.00
#
_symmetry.space_group_name_H-M   'P 1'
#
loop_
_entity.id
_entity.type
_entity.pdbx_description
1 polymer ?
#
loop_
_entity_poly.entity_id
_entity_poly.type
_entity_poly.pdbx_seq_one_letter_code
_entity_poly.pdbx_strand_id
1 'polypeptide(L)'
;MKLYAVFSVATLLLGSSSTVEASQCKGPPCGRFENDTPWAAKWADLGMKSDLCQLKTVAKPVKCKQNDLAARSSRGGYFHSPRVDVDAFCYANRKYYVRFGPRGQQQSVGAGVWIKINSLQTAKCVAKNGEPHCTVL
;
A
#
# COMPACT_ATOMS: atom_id res chain seq x y z
N MET A 1 -34.71 35.67 38.48
CA MET A 1 -33.77 35.64 37.33
C MET A 1 -32.37 35.33 37.84
N LYS A 2 -31.79 34.18 37.47
CA LYS A 2 -30.37 33.85 37.64
C LYS A 2 -29.96 32.95 36.48
N LEU A 3 -29.12 33.46 35.59
CA LEU A 3 -28.51 32.69 34.50
C LEU A 3 -27.29 31.93 35.05
N TYR A 4 -27.21 30.64 34.75
CA TYR A 4 -25.96 29.88 34.84
C TYR A 4 -25.54 29.51 33.41
N ALA A 5 -24.54 30.21 32.90
CA ALA A 5 -23.90 29.90 31.63
C ALA A 5 -22.92 28.74 31.86
N VAL A 6 -23.18 27.59 31.24
CA VAL A 6 -22.25 26.45 31.22
C VAL A 6 -21.31 26.67 30.03
N PHE A 7 -20.07 27.05 30.32
CA PHE A 7 -18.98 27.05 29.34
C PHE A 7 -18.59 25.59 29.06
N SER A 8 -19.06 25.04 27.93
CA SER A 8 -18.49 23.81 27.37
C SER A 8 -17.22 24.17 26.60
N VAL A 9 -16.07 23.80 27.17
CA VAL A 9 -14.79 23.83 26.47
C VAL A 9 -14.76 22.64 25.51
N ALA A 10 -15.04 22.90 24.23
CA ALA A 10 -14.83 21.92 23.17
C ALA A 10 -13.33 21.79 22.91
N THR A 11 -12.72 20.74 23.44
CA THR A 11 -11.34 20.38 23.15
C THR A 11 -11.23 19.98 21.68
N LEU A 12 -10.72 20.88 20.84
CA LEU A 12 -10.29 20.56 19.49
C LEU A 12 -9.12 19.57 19.58
N LEU A 13 -9.42 18.29 19.42
CA LEU A 13 -8.41 17.29 19.06
C LEU A 13 -7.93 17.61 17.65
N LEU A 14 -6.87 18.43 17.56
CA LEU A 14 -6.05 18.57 16.37
C LEU A 14 -5.48 17.19 16.05
N GLY A 15 -6.20 16.46 15.21
CA GLY A 15 -5.76 15.18 14.67
C GLY A 15 -4.43 15.41 13.96
N SER A 16 -3.34 14.97 14.58
CA SER A 16 -2.03 14.89 13.96
C SER A 16 -2.16 13.97 12.74
N SER A 17 -2.28 14.58 11.56
CA SER A 17 -2.05 13.90 10.29
C SER A 17 -0.58 13.53 10.26
N SER A 18 -0.23 12.37 10.82
CA SER A 18 1.08 11.78 10.63
C SER A 18 1.27 11.64 9.13
N THR A 19 2.15 12.47 8.57
CA THR A 19 2.68 12.26 7.24
C THR A 19 3.31 10.88 7.28
N VAL A 20 2.69 9.91 6.61
CA VAL A 20 3.32 8.64 6.31
C VAL A 20 4.45 8.98 5.32
N GLU A 21 5.57 9.47 5.83
CA GLU A 21 6.80 9.61 5.06
C GLU A 21 7.31 8.19 4.84
N ALA A 22 7.17 7.72 3.60
CA ALA A 22 7.90 6.55 3.14
C ALA A 22 9.40 6.77 3.39
N SER A 23 10.12 5.73 3.80
CA SER A 23 11.55 5.81 4.11
C SER A 23 12.41 6.21 2.90
N GLN A 24 11.81 6.18 1.70
CA GLN A 24 12.45 6.38 0.40
C GLN A 24 13.69 5.49 0.20
N CYS A 25 13.77 4.37 0.93
CA CYS A 25 14.88 3.44 0.88
C CYS A 25 16.26 4.09 1.21
N LYS A 26 16.29 5.09 2.10
CA LYS A 26 17.54 5.73 2.56
C LYS A 26 18.42 4.77 3.39
N GLY A 27 17.82 3.76 4.02
CA GLY A 27 18.49 2.66 4.72
C GLY A 27 17.69 1.37 4.57
N PRO A 28 18.29 0.18 4.81
CA PRO A 28 17.57 -1.08 4.76
C PRO A 28 16.61 -1.20 5.95
N PRO A 29 15.48 -1.91 5.80
CA PRO A 29 15.01 -2.59 4.58
C PRO A 29 14.10 -1.69 3.73
N CYS A 30 13.85 -2.11 2.49
CA CYS A 30 12.95 -1.41 1.57
C CYS A 30 11.90 -2.37 1.02
N GLY A 31 10.67 -1.89 0.97
CA GLY A 31 9.51 -2.64 0.52
C GLY A 31 9.72 -3.14 -0.89
N ARG A 32 9.25 -4.37 -1.14
CA ARG A 32 9.48 -5.07 -2.40
C ARG A 32 8.20 -5.69 -2.91
N PHE A 33 8.05 -5.69 -4.22
CA PHE A 33 6.97 -6.37 -4.92
C PHE A 33 7.54 -7.27 -6.02
N GLU A 34 7.22 -8.57 -5.92
CA GLU A 34 7.54 -9.62 -6.89
C GLU A 34 6.27 -10.08 -7.59
N ASN A 35 6.19 -9.82 -8.90
CA ASN A 35 5.08 -10.22 -9.74
C ASN A 35 5.46 -11.43 -10.60
N ASP A 36 5.36 -12.63 -10.03
CA ASP A 36 5.53 -13.90 -10.75
C ASP A 36 4.24 -14.32 -11.46
N THR A 37 3.44 -13.37 -11.94
CA THR A 37 2.20 -13.64 -12.67
C THR A 37 2.34 -13.25 -14.14
N PRO A 38 1.51 -13.80 -15.05
CA PRO A 38 1.52 -13.42 -16.47
C PRO A 38 0.82 -12.07 -16.74
N TRP A 39 0.39 -11.34 -15.70
CA TRP A 39 -0.32 -10.07 -15.86
C TRP A 39 0.52 -8.91 -15.37
N ALA A 40 0.39 -7.76 -16.02
CA ALA A 40 0.93 -6.52 -15.50
C ALA A 40 0.23 -6.14 -14.18
N ALA A 41 1.00 -5.49 -13.31
CA ALA A 41 0.56 -4.96 -12.03
C ALA A 41 0.97 -3.49 -11.93
N LYS A 42 0.63 -2.85 -10.81
CA LYS A 42 1.14 -1.54 -10.45
C LYS A 42 1.78 -1.56 -9.07
N TRP A 43 2.74 -0.68 -8.87
CA TRP A 43 3.33 -0.37 -7.58
C TRP A 43 3.32 1.13 -7.33
N ALA A 44 3.35 1.52 -6.07
CA ALA A 44 3.33 2.92 -5.68
C ALA A 44 4.31 3.23 -4.56
N ASP A 45 4.82 4.46 -4.62
CA ASP A 45 5.46 5.19 -3.52
C ASP A 45 4.39 6.09 -2.89
N LEU A 46 4.14 5.92 -1.59
CA LEU A 46 3.12 6.66 -0.84
C LEU A 46 3.75 7.92 -0.23
N GLY A 47 3.14 9.08 -0.49
CA GLY A 47 3.67 10.38 -0.06
C GLY A 47 4.11 11.29 -1.22
N MET A 48 4.28 10.74 -2.42
CA MET A 48 4.47 11.51 -3.65
C MET A 48 3.14 12.03 -4.23
N LYS A 49 3.16 13.14 -4.98
CA LYS A 49 1.97 13.99 -5.25
C LYS A 49 1.33 13.85 -6.66
N SER A 50 1.75 12.93 -7.52
CA SER A 50 1.24 12.88 -8.90
C SER A 50 -0.16 12.25 -9.01
N ASP A 51 -0.50 11.31 -8.14
CA ASP A 51 -1.69 10.46 -8.26
C ASP A 51 -2.40 10.25 -6.92
N LEU A 52 -3.56 9.58 -6.97
CA LEU A 52 -4.31 9.12 -5.80
C LEU A 52 -4.42 7.59 -5.80
N CYS A 53 -4.13 6.97 -4.66
CA CYS A 53 -4.22 5.53 -4.44
C CYS A 53 -5.32 5.23 -3.41
N GLN A 54 -6.34 4.47 -3.81
CA GLN A 54 -7.37 3.98 -2.89
C GLN A 54 -6.86 2.73 -2.15
N LEU A 55 -6.34 2.93 -0.94
CA LEU A 55 -5.90 1.82 -0.10
C LEU A 55 -7.10 1.02 0.44
N LYS A 56 -6.98 -0.30 0.53
CA LYS A 56 -8.03 -1.17 1.07
C LYS A 56 -8.46 -0.82 2.50
N THR A 57 -7.54 -0.33 3.32
CA THR A 57 -7.74 -0.09 4.76
C THR A 57 -8.06 1.36 5.10
N VAL A 58 -8.11 2.27 4.12
CA VAL A 58 -8.29 3.71 4.37
C VAL A 58 -9.50 4.21 3.59
N ALA A 59 -10.39 4.95 4.25
CA ALA A 59 -11.63 5.42 3.63
C ALA A 59 -11.41 6.47 2.52
N LYS A 60 -10.34 7.27 2.62
CA LYS A 60 -9.99 8.31 1.65
C LYS A 60 -8.76 7.89 0.84
N PRO A 61 -8.72 8.16 -0.47
CA PRO A 61 -7.51 7.98 -1.26
C PRO A 61 -6.33 8.77 -0.68
N VAL A 62 -5.14 8.20 -0.76
CA VAL A 62 -3.89 8.84 -0.33
C VAL A 62 -3.09 9.29 -1.55
N LYS A 63 -2.30 10.36 -1.40
CA LYS A 63 -1.38 10.80 -2.46
C LYS A 63 -0.29 9.76 -2.68
N CYS A 64 -0.05 9.42 -3.93
CA CYS A 64 0.97 8.46 -4.33
C CYS A 64 1.57 8.81 -5.69
N LYS A 65 2.65 8.11 -6.04
CA LYS A 65 3.11 8.00 -7.43
C LYS A 65 2.86 6.58 -7.91
N GLN A 66 2.00 6.41 -8.91
CA GLN A 66 1.73 5.10 -9.48
C GLN A 66 2.72 4.78 -10.60
N ASN A 67 3.19 3.54 -10.64
CA ASN A 67 4.10 3.05 -11.67
C ASN A 67 3.66 1.65 -12.13
N ASP A 68 3.87 1.36 -13.39
CA ASP A 68 3.60 0.03 -13.94
C ASP A 68 4.69 -0.97 -13.54
N LEU A 69 4.28 -2.23 -13.39
CA LEU A 69 5.15 -3.38 -13.24
C LEU A 69 4.75 -4.43 -14.27
N ALA A 70 5.69 -4.81 -15.13
CA ALA A 70 5.45 -5.82 -16.15
C ALA A 70 5.11 -7.18 -15.53
N ALA A 71 4.50 -8.06 -16.33
CA ALA A 71 4.39 -9.48 -15.99
C ALA A 71 5.79 -10.08 -15.73
N ARG A 72 5.89 -11.06 -14.83
CA ARG A 72 7.15 -11.77 -14.51
C ARG A 72 8.31 -10.85 -14.16
N SER A 73 8.04 -9.80 -13.38
CA SER A 73 9.05 -8.81 -12.99
C SER A 73 8.94 -8.42 -11.52
N SER A 74 9.94 -7.72 -11.01
CA SER A 74 9.99 -7.27 -9.61
C SER A 74 10.50 -5.85 -9.48
N ARG A 75 10.15 -5.20 -8.37
CA ARG A 75 10.57 -3.84 -8.04
C ARG A 75 10.76 -3.68 -6.54
N GLY A 76 11.68 -2.78 -6.18
CA GLY A 76 11.98 -2.44 -4.80
C GLY A 76 13.04 -3.34 -4.17
N GLY A 77 13.22 -3.17 -2.86
CA GLY A 77 14.29 -3.82 -2.10
C GLY A 77 15.59 -3.01 -2.08
N TYR A 78 16.27 -3.04 -0.92
CA TYR A 78 17.47 -2.24 -0.66
C TYR A 78 18.66 -2.60 -1.57
N PHE A 79 18.76 -3.87 -1.97
CA PHE A 79 19.88 -4.39 -2.77
C PHE A 79 19.65 -4.29 -4.28
N HIS A 80 18.55 -3.69 -4.73
CA HIS A 80 18.27 -3.49 -6.16
C HIS A 80 18.68 -2.07 -6.60
N SER A 81 19.13 -1.95 -7.85
CA SER A 81 19.41 -0.66 -8.50
C SER A 81 18.37 -0.38 -9.60
N PRO A 82 17.70 0.79 -9.60
CA PRO A 82 17.73 1.81 -8.56
C PRO A 82 17.04 1.33 -7.27
N ARG A 83 17.49 1.86 -6.12
CA ARG A 83 16.86 1.63 -4.83
C ARG A 83 15.46 2.25 -4.83
N VAL A 84 14.46 1.45 -4.51
CA VAL A 84 13.06 1.88 -4.50
C VAL A 84 12.38 1.27 -3.27
N ASP A 85 11.60 2.08 -2.56
CA ASP A 85 10.69 1.61 -1.51
C ASP A 85 9.31 1.41 -2.14
N VAL A 86 8.86 0.16 -2.27
CA VAL A 86 7.49 -0.11 -2.70
C VAL A 86 6.59 -0.05 -1.48
N ASP A 87 5.71 0.95 -1.42
CA ASP A 87 4.78 1.13 -0.31
C ASP A 87 3.44 0.45 -0.55
N ALA A 88 3.04 0.27 -1.80
CA ALA A 88 1.79 -0.37 -2.13
C ALA A 88 1.83 -1.04 -3.51
N PHE A 89 0.95 -2.01 -3.71
CA PHE A 89 0.77 -2.68 -5.00
C PHE A 89 -0.71 -2.92 -5.30
N CYS A 90 -1.03 -3.05 -6.58
CA CYS A 90 -2.35 -3.47 -7.03
C CYS A 90 -2.30 -4.17 -8.38
N TYR A 91 -3.40 -4.83 -8.74
CA TYR A 91 -3.71 -5.19 -10.12
C TYR A 91 -4.82 -4.27 -10.63
N ALA A 92 -4.51 -3.40 -11.59
CA ALA A 92 -5.42 -2.33 -12.02
C ALA A 92 -6.74 -2.86 -12.60
N ASN A 93 -6.68 -3.93 -13.40
CA ASN A 93 -7.81 -4.38 -14.23
C ASN A 93 -8.32 -5.78 -13.84
N ARG A 94 -7.93 -6.31 -12.67
CA ARG A 94 -8.38 -7.64 -12.24
C ARG A 94 -8.42 -7.80 -10.74
N LYS A 95 -9.37 -8.61 -10.28
CA LYS A 95 -9.44 -9.11 -8.91
C LYS A 95 -8.20 -9.94 -8.58
N TYR A 96 -7.76 -9.88 -7.34
CA TYR A 96 -6.64 -10.66 -6.83
C TYR A 96 -6.83 -10.99 -5.35
N TYR A 97 -6.02 -11.91 -4.83
CA TYR A 97 -6.07 -12.28 -3.42
C TYR A 97 -4.79 -11.92 -2.71
N VAL A 98 -4.93 -11.51 -1.46
CA VAL A 98 -3.79 -11.20 -0.60
C VAL A 98 -3.94 -11.90 0.74
N ARG A 99 -2.84 -12.44 1.25
CA ARG A 99 -2.68 -12.84 2.64
C ARG A 99 -1.43 -12.19 3.23
N PHE A 100 -1.47 -11.85 4.51
CA PHE A 100 -0.34 -11.32 5.26
C PHE A 100 0.27 -12.44 6.11
N GLY A 101 1.50 -12.82 5.78
CA GLY A 101 2.21 -13.96 6.33
C GLY A 101 1.77 -15.31 5.72
N PRO A 102 2.56 -16.38 5.94
CA PRO A 102 2.29 -17.71 5.39
C PRO A 102 1.01 -18.36 5.95
N ARG A 103 0.62 -17.97 7.17
CA ARG A 103 -0.58 -18.45 7.88
C ARG A 103 -1.72 -17.41 7.90
N GLY A 104 -1.57 -16.30 7.19
CA GLY A 104 -2.60 -15.27 7.12
C GLY A 104 -3.84 -15.75 6.40
N GLN A 105 -5.00 -15.24 6.80
CA GLN A 105 -6.24 -15.46 6.06
C GLN A 105 -6.15 -14.80 4.68
N GLN A 106 -6.58 -15.54 3.66
CA GLN A 106 -6.65 -15.03 2.30
C GLN A 106 -7.86 -14.09 2.16
N GLN A 107 -7.61 -12.91 1.60
CA GLN A 107 -8.63 -11.89 1.38
C GLN A 107 -8.76 -11.62 -0.12
N SER A 108 -10.00 -11.53 -0.61
CA SER A 108 -10.28 -11.01 -1.95
C SER A 108 -10.06 -9.50 -2.00
N VAL A 109 -9.52 -9.01 -3.12
CA VAL A 109 -9.24 -7.60 -3.38
C VAL A 109 -9.72 -7.28 -4.81
N GLY A 110 -10.53 -6.24 -4.93
CA GLY A 110 -11.05 -5.78 -6.22
C GLY A 110 -9.96 -5.19 -7.12
N ALA A 111 -10.25 -5.12 -8.42
CA ALA A 111 -9.39 -4.45 -9.39
C ALA A 111 -9.14 -2.98 -8.98
N GLY A 112 -7.90 -2.52 -9.10
CA GLY A 112 -7.51 -1.13 -8.81
C GLY A 112 -7.47 -0.74 -7.32
N VAL A 113 -7.88 -1.63 -6.41
CA VAL A 113 -7.75 -1.40 -4.96
C VAL A 113 -6.31 -1.67 -4.57
N TRP A 114 -5.70 -0.78 -3.79
CA TRP A 114 -4.29 -0.87 -3.40
C TRP A 114 -4.10 -1.57 -2.06
N ILE A 115 -3.11 -2.45 -1.99
CA ILE A 115 -2.63 -3.04 -0.73
C ILE A 115 -1.34 -2.35 -0.32
N LYS A 116 -1.35 -1.76 0.89
CA LYS A 116 -0.16 -1.22 1.52
C LYS A 116 0.73 -2.34 2.05
N ILE A 117 2.04 -2.19 1.85
CA ILE A 117 3.10 -2.91 2.54
C ILE A 117 3.99 -1.89 3.27
N ASN A 118 4.82 -2.35 4.19
CA ASN A 118 5.85 -1.53 4.83
C ASN A 118 7.24 -1.83 4.26
N SER A 119 8.25 -1.07 4.67
CA SER A 119 9.61 -1.21 4.14
C SER A 119 10.29 -2.54 4.54
N LEU A 120 9.76 -3.26 5.53
CA LEU A 120 10.22 -4.60 5.94
C LEU A 120 9.60 -5.73 5.11
N GLN A 121 8.59 -5.42 4.29
CA GLN A 121 7.75 -6.44 3.68
C GLN A 121 8.07 -6.70 2.22
N THR A 122 7.89 -7.96 1.81
CA THR A 122 7.88 -8.36 0.40
C THR A 122 6.52 -8.91 0.03
N ALA A 123 5.86 -8.28 -0.93
CA ALA A 123 4.69 -8.84 -1.59
C ALA A 123 5.14 -9.79 -2.70
N LYS A 124 4.87 -11.09 -2.58
CA LYS A 124 5.13 -12.08 -3.63
C LYS A 124 3.82 -12.60 -4.21
N CYS A 125 3.59 -12.36 -5.50
CA CYS A 125 2.37 -12.75 -6.20
C CYS A 125 2.64 -13.83 -7.23
N VAL A 126 1.84 -14.90 -7.20
CA VAL A 126 1.87 -16.00 -8.17
C VAL A 126 0.51 -16.17 -8.84
N ALA A 127 0.50 -16.71 -10.05
CA ALA A 127 -0.75 -17.08 -10.71
C ALA A 127 -1.28 -18.40 -10.14
N LYS A 128 -2.53 -18.41 -9.68
CA LYS A 128 -3.23 -19.62 -9.23
C LYS A 128 -4.70 -19.50 -9.61
N ASN A 129 -5.26 -20.55 -10.20
CA ASN A 129 -6.67 -20.60 -10.62
C ASN A 129 -7.10 -19.40 -11.51
N GLY A 130 -6.21 -18.92 -12.39
CA GLY A 130 -6.50 -17.77 -13.27
C GLY A 130 -6.42 -16.39 -12.63
N GLU A 131 -6.15 -16.31 -11.33
CA GLU A 131 -6.12 -15.07 -10.54
C GLU A 131 -4.74 -14.87 -9.88
N PRO A 132 -4.33 -13.62 -9.56
CA PRO A 132 -3.11 -13.38 -8.79
C PRO A 132 -3.35 -13.70 -7.32
N HIS A 133 -2.46 -14.47 -6.72
CA HIS A 133 -2.43 -14.76 -5.29
C HIS A 133 -1.14 -14.25 -4.68
N CYS A 134 -1.25 -13.29 -3.77
CA CYS A 134 -0.13 -12.59 -3.16
C CYS A 134 0.02 -12.97 -1.69
N THR A 135 1.26 -13.23 -1.28
CA THR A 135 1.66 -13.35 0.12
C THR A 135 2.55 -12.17 0.46
N VAL A 136 2.16 -11.38 1.46
CA VAL A 136 3.01 -10.32 2.02
C VAL A 136 3.78 -10.93 3.19
N LEU A 137 5.10 -11.04 3.05
CA LEU A 137 6.01 -11.59 4.06
C LEU A 137 6.71 -10.45 4.80
#